data_AF-A0A924JHP4-F1
#
_entry.id   AF-A0A924JHP4-F1
#
_cell.length_a   1.000
_cell.length_b   1.000
_cell.length_c   1.000
_cell.angle_alpha   90.00
_cell.angle_beta   90.00
_cell.angle_gamma   90.00
#
_symmetry.space_group_name_H-M   'P 1'
#
loop_
_entity.id
_entity.type
_entity.pdbx_description
1 polymer ?
#
loop_
_entity_poly.entity_id
_entity_poly.type
_entity_poly.pdbx_seq_one_letter_code
_entity_poly.pdbx_strand_id
1 'polypeptide(L)'
;MNANYVAALNGTLVSPTGGAALSSVEFYNDLPFTVQLFFIDGSGYHQYLGTIFANSNAPVSNVNVGDFFLFSLPTSGAFISVIELTSATGYHLDNTLLIDPNDIGPIPQPNQTVMVPPNSPRVLVACGTLPPTGPGETISSTSNYVTREQYWALQGDSYSIVPGETRTISFTVTSGKQETSSEQATVAASVGTSAGGGWGPVSASVSASLNMSASVFQQVTITEQTSTYVSDVVTNNSKVPILVLRWQMVDVLTIFTLTGTPMGTVSSGSVVIVQSYDLSGLASQVARPLSVRRSPPPKLGKSA
;
A
#
# COMPACT_ATOMS: atom_id res chain seq x y z
N MET A 1 1.07 -2.42 -15.96
CA MET A 1 0.98 -3.18 -14.70
C MET A 1 1.93 -4.38 -14.75
N ASN A 2 2.91 -4.46 -13.83
CA ASN A 2 3.85 -5.59 -13.73
C ASN A 2 3.13 -6.83 -13.17
N ALA A 3 3.18 -7.96 -13.89
CA ALA A 3 2.47 -9.18 -13.53
C ALA A 3 2.91 -9.76 -12.16
N ASN A 4 4.19 -9.63 -11.81
CA ASN A 4 4.74 -10.14 -10.56
C ASN A 4 4.17 -9.37 -9.36
N TYR A 5 4.03 -8.07 -9.50
CA TYR A 5 3.42 -7.20 -8.48
C TYR A 5 1.95 -7.57 -8.20
N VAL A 6 1.14 -7.74 -9.26
CA VAL A 6 -0.27 -8.14 -9.11
C VAL A 6 -0.37 -9.51 -8.45
N ALA A 7 0.48 -10.45 -8.86
CA ALA A 7 0.55 -11.76 -8.25
C ALA A 7 0.93 -11.69 -6.76
N ALA A 8 1.84 -10.79 -6.38
CA ALA A 8 2.26 -10.56 -5.00
C ALA A 8 1.11 -10.01 -4.14
N LEU A 9 0.40 -8.98 -4.63
CA LEU A 9 -0.75 -8.43 -3.92
C LEU A 9 -1.89 -9.45 -3.74
N ASN A 10 -2.10 -10.29 -4.74
CA ASN A 10 -3.10 -11.35 -4.68
C ASN A 10 -2.66 -12.56 -3.84
N GLY A 11 -1.42 -12.58 -3.34
CA GLY A 11 -0.85 -13.70 -2.58
C GLY A 11 -0.69 -14.97 -3.42
N THR A 12 -0.54 -14.82 -4.74
CA THR A 12 -0.40 -15.92 -5.71
C THR A 12 1.01 -16.05 -6.28
N LEU A 13 1.90 -15.09 -5.98
CA LEU A 13 3.29 -15.14 -6.42
C LEU A 13 4.03 -16.27 -5.69
N VAL A 14 4.81 -17.04 -6.45
CA VAL A 14 5.61 -18.15 -5.93
C VAL A 14 7.00 -18.11 -6.56
N SER A 15 8.04 -18.37 -5.77
CA SER A 15 9.38 -18.52 -6.33
C SER A 15 9.50 -19.86 -7.06
N PRO A 16 10.14 -19.91 -8.25
CA PRO A 16 10.35 -21.13 -8.98
C PRO A 16 11.26 -22.09 -8.19
N THR A 17 11.17 -23.38 -8.50
CA THR A 17 12.11 -24.39 -8.00
C THR A 17 13.18 -24.67 -9.06
N GLY A 18 14.46 -24.56 -8.70
CA GLY A 18 15.56 -24.97 -9.58
C GLY A 18 16.31 -23.85 -10.32
N GLY A 19 16.29 -22.62 -9.81
CA GLY A 19 17.15 -21.54 -10.30
C GLY A 19 18.65 -21.80 -10.04
N ALA A 20 19.52 -21.11 -10.78
CA ALA A 20 20.96 -21.15 -10.54
C ALA A 20 21.27 -20.55 -9.16
N ALA A 21 22.04 -21.28 -8.34
CA ALA A 21 22.39 -20.83 -6.99
C ALA A 21 23.32 -19.61 -7.01
N LEU A 22 23.00 -18.62 -6.20
CA LEU A 22 23.78 -17.43 -5.95
C LEU A 22 24.36 -17.49 -4.52
N SER A 23 25.64 -17.14 -4.36
CA SER A 23 26.32 -17.17 -3.06
C SER A 23 25.72 -16.15 -2.08
N SER A 24 25.57 -14.90 -2.52
CA SER A 24 24.88 -13.84 -1.81
C SER A 24 24.44 -12.74 -2.77
N VAL A 25 23.35 -12.05 -2.42
CA VAL A 25 22.85 -10.85 -3.09
C VAL A 25 22.72 -9.73 -2.07
N GLU A 26 23.00 -8.49 -2.45
CA GLU A 26 22.79 -7.33 -1.60
C GLU A 26 21.52 -6.59 -1.99
N PHE A 27 20.70 -6.25 -0.98
CA PHE A 27 19.55 -5.37 -1.14
C PHE A 27 19.85 -4.04 -0.48
N TYR A 28 19.76 -2.97 -1.26
CA TYR A 28 19.95 -1.59 -0.85
C TYR A 28 18.58 -0.95 -0.65
N ASN A 29 18.41 -0.25 0.47
CA ASN A 29 17.22 0.53 0.77
C ASN A 29 17.55 2.02 0.64
N ASP A 30 17.23 2.60 -0.51
CA ASP A 30 17.46 4.01 -0.83
C ASP A 30 16.25 4.88 -0.45
N LEU A 31 15.25 4.30 0.23
CA LEU A 31 14.09 5.02 0.77
C LEU A 31 14.44 5.71 2.10
N PRO A 32 13.72 6.80 2.47
CA PRO A 32 14.02 7.57 3.68
C PRO A 32 13.56 6.90 4.98
N PHE A 33 13.08 5.65 4.93
CA PHE A 33 12.59 4.91 6.08
C PHE A 33 13.01 3.44 6.02
N THR A 34 12.88 2.80 7.16
CA THR A 34 13.18 1.39 7.38
C THR A 34 12.15 0.48 6.69
N VAL A 35 12.60 -0.58 6.02
CA VAL A 35 11.73 -1.55 5.31
C VAL A 35 11.90 -2.96 5.86
N GLN A 36 10.83 -3.76 5.82
CA GLN A 36 10.88 -5.19 6.11
C GLN A 36 11.11 -5.98 4.81
N LEU A 37 12.00 -6.97 4.86
CA LEU A 37 12.30 -7.87 3.74
C LEU A 37 11.69 -9.25 3.98
N PHE A 38 10.96 -9.73 2.98
CA PHE A 38 10.38 -11.07 2.96
C PHE A 38 10.89 -11.85 1.75
N PHE A 39 11.13 -13.13 1.96
CA PHE A 39 11.33 -14.11 0.89
C PHE A 39 10.01 -14.82 0.60
N ILE A 40 9.65 -14.93 -0.68
CA ILE A 40 8.47 -15.69 -1.10
C ILE A 40 8.93 -17.09 -1.47
N ASP A 41 8.44 -18.10 -0.77
CA ASP A 41 8.85 -19.47 -1.07
C ASP A 41 8.06 -20.08 -2.25
N GLY A 42 8.30 -21.36 -2.54
CA GLY A 42 7.70 -22.06 -3.68
C GLY A 42 6.25 -22.47 -3.45
N SER A 43 5.75 -22.29 -2.24
CA SER A 43 4.35 -22.41 -1.88
C SER A 43 3.64 -21.05 -1.81
N GLY A 44 4.37 -19.95 -2.02
CA GLY A 44 3.86 -18.58 -1.88
C GLY A 44 3.83 -18.10 -0.43
N TYR A 45 4.47 -18.83 0.50
CA TYR A 45 4.56 -18.37 1.88
C TYR A 45 5.59 -17.25 2.01
N HIS A 46 5.21 -16.18 2.71
CA HIS A 46 6.08 -15.04 2.96
C HIS A 46 6.89 -15.29 4.23
N GLN A 47 8.19 -15.51 4.07
CA GLN A 47 9.11 -15.65 5.18
C GLN A 47 9.81 -14.33 5.48
N TYR A 48 9.61 -13.82 6.68
CA TYR A 48 10.34 -12.65 7.18
C TYR A 48 11.84 -12.95 7.32
N LEU A 49 12.67 -12.15 6.66
CA LEU A 49 14.13 -12.27 6.73
C LEU A 49 14.76 -11.25 7.68
N GLY A 50 14.13 -10.09 7.83
CA GLY A 50 14.60 -9.02 8.69
C GLY A 50 14.26 -7.65 8.13
N THR A 51 15.03 -6.67 8.56
CA THR A 51 14.76 -5.27 8.29
C THR A 51 15.99 -4.61 7.67
N ILE A 52 15.80 -3.75 6.68
CA ILE A 52 16.85 -2.91 6.10
C ILE A 52 16.57 -1.47 6.52
N PHE A 53 17.52 -0.85 7.23
CA PHE A 53 17.39 0.55 7.66
C PHE A 53 17.42 1.49 6.46
N ALA A 54 16.91 2.72 6.63
CA ALA A 54 16.97 3.76 5.62
C ALA A 54 18.42 4.02 5.19
N ASN A 55 18.65 4.17 3.88
CA ASN A 55 19.97 4.41 3.26
C ASN A 55 21.03 3.37 3.67
N SER A 56 20.61 2.11 3.82
CA SER A 56 21.46 1.00 4.23
C SER A 56 21.28 -0.19 3.31
N ASN A 57 22.05 -1.25 3.52
CA ASN A 57 21.91 -2.49 2.78
C ASN A 57 21.94 -3.70 3.71
N ALA A 58 21.43 -4.82 3.18
CA ALA A 58 21.54 -6.10 3.84
C ALA A 58 21.82 -7.22 2.82
N PRO A 59 22.81 -8.08 3.08
CA PRO A 59 23.08 -9.24 2.23
C PRO A 59 22.11 -10.38 2.57
N VAL A 60 21.66 -11.10 1.54
CA VAL A 60 20.89 -12.35 1.67
C VAL A 60 21.66 -13.46 0.97
N SER A 61 21.87 -14.56 1.70
CA SER A 61 22.60 -15.73 1.21
C SER A 61 21.66 -16.93 0.97
N ASN A 62 22.14 -17.90 0.19
CA ASN A 62 21.39 -19.11 -0.20
C ASN A 62 20.13 -18.81 -1.03
N VAL A 63 20.29 -17.98 -2.05
CA VAL A 63 19.22 -17.58 -2.96
C VAL A 63 19.50 -18.10 -4.37
N ASN A 64 18.49 -18.19 -5.21
CA ASN A 64 18.61 -18.63 -6.59
C ASN A 64 18.09 -17.57 -7.55
N VAL A 65 18.58 -17.59 -8.79
CA VAL A 65 17.98 -16.81 -9.87
C VAL A 65 16.50 -17.23 -10.04
N GLY A 66 15.61 -16.24 -10.14
CA GLY A 66 14.16 -16.37 -10.21
C GLY A 66 13.46 -16.25 -8.86
N ASP A 67 14.19 -16.28 -7.73
CA ASP A 67 13.58 -16.10 -6.41
C ASP A 67 12.98 -14.69 -6.26
N PHE A 68 11.82 -14.60 -5.62
CA PHE A 68 11.11 -13.34 -5.38
C PHE A 68 11.27 -12.85 -3.93
N PHE A 69 11.48 -11.54 -3.81
CA PHE A 69 11.61 -10.82 -2.54
C PHE A 69 10.60 -9.69 -2.47
N LEU A 70 9.92 -9.56 -1.34
CA LEU A 70 8.88 -8.57 -1.10
C LEU A 70 9.32 -7.60 -0.02
N PHE A 71 9.05 -6.32 -0.24
CA PHE A 71 9.31 -5.25 0.71
C PHE A 71 8.00 -4.71 1.28
N SER A 72 7.95 -4.49 2.59
CA SER A 72 6.80 -3.85 3.24
C SER A 72 7.22 -2.80 4.26
N LEU A 73 6.29 -1.88 4.53
CA LEU A 73 6.48 -0.86 5.57
C LEU A 73 6.24 -1.50 6.96
N PRO A 74 7.17 -1.38 7.92
CA PRO A 74 7.03 -1.99 9.24
C PRO A 74 5.83 -1.47 10.05
N THR A 75 5.44 -0.21 9.84
CA THR A 75 4.43 0.48 10.66
C THR A 75 3.01 0.16 10.22
N SER A 76 2.72 0.17 8.92
CA SER A 76 1.38 -0.07 8.37
C SER A 76 1.22 -1.45 7.75
N GLY A 77 2.32 -2.18 7.51
CA GLY A 77 2.33 -3.41 6.72
C GLY A 77 2.11 -3.17 5.23
N ALA A 78 2.15 -1.92 4.75
CA ALA A 78 1.92 -1.61 3.33
C ALA A 78 2.95 -2.30 2.44
N PHE A 79 2.47 -2.90 1.35
CA PHE A 79 3.29 -3.42 0.27
C PHE A 79 4.03 -2.28 -0.42
N ILE A 80 5.34 -2.42 -0.61
CA ILE A 80 6.18 -1.43 -1.28
C ILE A 80 6.49 -1.88 -2.70
N SER A 81 7.18 -3.02 -2.81
CA SER A 81 7.63 -3.54 -4.11
C SER A 81 7.95 -5.02 -4.01
N VAL A 82 8.10 -5.66 -5.17
CA VAL A 82 8.58 -7.03 -5.32
C VAL A 82 9.69 -7.09 -6.35
N ILE A 83 10.76 -7.81 -6.03
CA ILE A 83 11.95 -7.95 -6.87
C ILE A 83 12.15 -9.42 -7.21
N GLU A 84 12.36 -9.69 -8.50
CA GLU A 84 12.81 -10.99 -9.00
C GLU A 84 14.33 -10.98 -9.13
N LEU A 85 15.00 -11.98 -8.55
CA LEU A 85 16.44 -12.13 -8.69
C LEU A 85 16.80 -12.58 -10.11
N THR A 86 17.47 -11.75 -10.88
CA THR A 86 17.96 -12.12 -12.22
C THR A 86 19.44 -12.47 -12.23
N SER A 87 20.21 -11.90 -11.29
CA SER A 87 21.65 -12.13 -11.14
C SER A 87 22.14 -11.81 -9.72
N ALA A 88 23.45 -11.97 -9.47
CA ALA A 88 24.10 -11.65 -8.20
C ALA A 88 24.37 -10.13 -7.97
N THR A 89 23.81 -9.25 -8.81
CA THR A 89 23.98 -7.80 -8.67
C THR A 89 23.28 -7.26 -7.42
N GLY A 90 23.70 -6.09 -6.92
CA GLY A 90 22.96 -5.35 -5.91
C GLY A 90 21.61 -4.87 -6.44
N TYR A 91 20.55 -5.01 -5.64
CA TYR A 91 19.20 -4.55 -5.97
C TYR A 91 18.85 -3.34 -5.12
N HIS A 92 18.47 -2.25 -5.77
CA HIS A 92 18.18 -0.97 -5.16
C HIS A 92 16.68 -0.77 -5.02
N LEU A 93 16.20 -0.61 -3.80
CA LEU A 93 14.84 -0.18 -3.51
C LEU A 93 14.82 1.34 -3.40
N ASP A 94 14.37 1.99 -4.47
CA ASP A 94 14.22 3.45 -4.55
C ASP A 94 12.78 3.83 -4.93
N ASN A 95 12.55 5.14 -5.11
CA ASN A 95 11.22 5.66 -5.45
C ASN A 95 10.71 5.22 -6.83
N THR A 96 11.59 4.77 -7.73
CA THR A 96 11.22 4.30 -9.07
C THR A 96 10.59 2.90 -9.04
N LEU A 97 10.82 2.15 -7.96
CA LEU A 97 10.23 0.83 -7.73
C LEU A 97 8.90 0.87 -6.95
N LEU A 98 8.43 2.07 -6.58
CA LEU A 98 7.11 2.25 -5.98
C LEU A 98 6.02 2.06 -7.02
N ILE A 99 4.84 1.65 -6.55
CA ILE A 99 3.69 1.45 -7.40
C ILE A 99 3.08 2.80 -7.79
N ASP A 100 2.71 2.95 -9.05
CA ASP A 100 2.07 4.17 -9.53
C ASP A 100 0.75 4.44 -8.77
N PRO A 101 0.44 5.71 -8.44
CA PRO A 101 -0.82 6.04 -7.80
C PRO A 101 -2.02 5.54 -8.62
N ASN A 102 -3.00 4.98 -7.92
CA ASN A 102 -4.19 4.32 -8.45
C ASN A 102 -3.94 2.99 -9.18
N ASP A 103 -2.69 2.55 -9.35
CA ASP A 103 -2.35 1.22 -9.90
C ASP A 103 -2.21 0.19 -8.77
N ILE A 104 -3.09 0.20 -7.76
CA ILE A 104 -2.97 -0.57 -6.50
C ILE A 104 -3.55 -1.99 -6.56
N GLY A 105 -3.73 -2.54 -7.76
CA GLY A 105 -4.33 -3.85 -7.94
C GLY A 105 -5.86 -3.82 -7.97
N PRO A 106 -6.48 -4.97 -8.28
CA PRO A 106 -7.92 -5.06 -8.42
C PRO A 106 -8.63 -4.94 -7.07
N ILE A 107 -9.89 -4.53 -7.14
CA ILE A 107 -10.82 -4.61 -6.02
C ILE A 107 -10.93 -6.08 -5.56
N PRO A 108 -10.82 -6.36 -4.24
CA PRO A 108 -11.03 -7.70 -3.72
C PRO A 108 -12.38 -8.28 -4.13
N GLN A 109 -12.38 -9.50 -4.65
CA GLN A 109 -13.59 -10.16 -5.11
C GLN A 109 -14.08 -11.19 -4.09
N PRO A 110 -15.41 -11.33 -3.92
CA PRO A 110 -15.97 -12.41 -3.13
C PRO A 110 -15.68 -13.77 -3.79
N ASN A 111 -15.61 -14.81 -2.97
CA ASN A 111 -15.44 -16.18 -3.42
C ASN A 111 -16.33 -17.12 -2.59
N GLN A 112 -16.34 -18.41 -2.91
CA GLN A 112 -17.20 -19.39 -2.25
C GLN A 112 -16.96 -19.55 -0.74
N THR A 113 -15.78 -19.19 -0.24
CA THR A 113 -15.45 -19.30 1.20
C THR A 113 -15.57 -17.96 1.93
N VAL A 114 -15.41 -16.85 1.22
CA VAL A 114 -15.46 -15.48 1.74
C VAL A 114 -16.39 -14.64 0.87
N MET A 115 -17.66 -14.55 1.30
CA MET A 115 -18.67 -13.76 0.58
C MET A 115 -18.47 -12.25 0.71
N VAL A 116 -17.91 -11.79 1.82
CA VAL A 116 -17.57 -10.38 2.03
C VAL A 116 -16.05 -10.32 2.19
N PRO A 117 -15.31 -10.00 1.12
CA PRO A 117 -13.86 -9.94 1.18
C PRO A 117 -13.41 -8.78 2.09
N PRO A 118 -12.25 -8.91 2.75
CA PRO A 118 -11.66 -7.81 3.50
C PRO A 118 -11.20 -6.68 2.56
N ASN A 119 -10.81 -5.55 3.15
CA ASN A 119 -10.08 -4.49 2.43
C ASN A 119 -8.86 -5.05 1.70
N SER A 120 -8.46 -4.40 0.59
CA SER A 120 -7.22 -4.78 -0.07
C SER A 120 -6.02 -4.50 0.84
N PRO A 121 -4.87 -5.15 0.59
CA PRO A 121 -3.60 -4.71 1.16
C PRO A 121 -3.36 -3.23 0.86
N ARG A 122 -2.67 -2.55 1.78
CA ARG A 122 -2.16 -1.20 1.55
C ARG A 122 -0.96 -1.26 0.62
N VAL A 123 -0.88 -0.29 -0.29
CA VAL A 123 0.21 -0.16 -1.25
C VAL A 123 0.86 1.20 -1.05
N LEU A 124 2.17 1.23 -0.88
CA LEU A 124 2.94 2.47 -0.85
C LEU A 124 3.11 2.98 -2.28
N VAL A 125 2.55 4.16 -2.56
CA VAL A 125 2.56 4.77 -3.90
C VAL A 125 3.46 5.98 -4.02
N ALA A 126 3.82 6.59 -2.88
CA ALA A 126 4.84 7.64 -2.85
C ALA A 126 5.43 7.78 -1.45
N CYS A 127 6.63 8.32 -1.38
CA CYS A 127 7.22 8.81 -0.14
C CYS A 127 8.16 9.97 -0.41
N GLY A 128 8.51 10.71 0.63
CA GLY A 128 9.47 11.82 0.54
C GLY A 128 10.00 12.24 1.90
N THR A 129 11.06 13.03 1.89
CA THR A 129 11.59 13.69 3.09
C THR A 129 11.02 15.09 3.21
N LEU A 130 10.66 15.46 4.43
CA LEU A 130 10.22 16.80 4.76
C LEU A 130 11.42 17.54 5.35
N PRO A 131 11.77 18.73 4.81
CA PRO A 131 12.90 19.47 5.31
C PRO A 131 12.72 19.75 6.81
N PRO A 132 13.81 19.65 7.59
CA PRO A 132 13.77 20.05 8.98
C PRO A 132 13.60 21.58 8.99
N THR A 133 12.61 22.00 9.77
CA THR A 133 12.39 23.35 10.31
C THR A 133 11.69 24.41 9.46
N GLY A 134 10.80 25.15 10.14
CA GLY A 134 10.18 26.37 9.66
C GLY A 134 11.15 27.57 9.66
N PRO A 135 10.68 28.76 9.27
CA PRO A 135 11.56 29.92 9.09
C PRO A 135 12.25 30.33 10.40
N GLY A 136 13.57 30.11 10.49
CA GLY A 136 14.44 30.65 11.55
C GLY A 136 15.09 29.63 12.49
N GLU A 137 14.82 28.33 12.36
CA GLU A 137 15.46 27.30 13.19
C GLU A 137 16.63 26.62 12.46
N THR A 138 17.75 26.48 13.17
CA THR A 138 18.99 25.86 12.69
C THR A 138 18.72 24.44 12.19
N ILE A 139 19.12 24.17 10.94
CA ILE A 139 19.01 22.88 10.25
C ILE A 139 19.54 21.77 11.16
N SER A 140 18.65 21.02 11.81
CA SER A 140 19.02 19.73 12.39
C SER A 140 19.16 18.74 11.24
N SER A 141 20.15 17.86 11.29
CA SER A 141 20.42 16.85 10.26
C SER A 141 19.36 15.74 10.18
N THR A 142 18.16 15.96 10.71
CA THR A 142 17.13 14.96 10.95
C THR A 142 15.81 15.41 10.31
N SER A 143 15.63 15.01 9.04
CA SER A 143 14.40 15.26 8.28
C SER A 143 13.31 14.27 8.70
N ASN A 144 12.08 14.76 8.89
CA ASN A 144 10.91 13.90 8.96
C ASN A 144 10.67 13.26 7.58
N TYR A 145 9.85 12.22 7.52
CA TYR A 145 9.45 11.64 6.24
C TYR A 145 7.94 11.48 6.15
N VAL A 146 7.45 11.43 4.92
CA VAL A 146 6.04 11.23 4.60
C VAL A 146 5.89 9.98 3.74
N THR A 147 4.87 9.19 4.02
CA THR A 147 4.41 8.12 3.14
C THR A 147 3.02 8.43 2.63
N ARG A 148 2.74 7.96 1.41
CA ARG A 148 1.42 7.96 0.78
C ARG A 148 1.06 6.53 0.44
N GLU A 149 0.04 6.01 1.10
CA GLU A 149 -0.46 4.65 0.94
C GLU A 149 -1.86 4.68 0.32
N GLN A 150 -2.16 3.72 -0.53
CA GLN A 150 -3.49 3.57 -1.13
C GLN A 150 -4.01 2.14 -0.96
N TYR A 151 -5.32 1.99 -0.76
CA TYR A 151 -5.99 0.70 -0.69
C TYR A 151 -7.47 0.79 -1.04
N TRP A 152 -8.09 -0.35 -1.40
CA TRP A 152 -9.53 -0.49 -1.56
C TRP A 152 -10.18 -0.78 -0.22
N ALA A 153 -11.03 0.14 0.24
CA ALA A 153 -11.84 0.00 1.43
C ALA A 153 -13.27 -0.41 1.08
N LEU A 154 -13.73 -1.49 1.70
CA LEU A 154 -15.13 -1.91 1.63
C LEU A 154 -15.98 -0.96 2.46
N GLN A 155 -17.06 -0.46 1.86
CA GLN A 155 -18.01 0.42 2.53
C GLN A 155 -19.07 -0.39 3.28
N GLY A 156 -19.49 0.13 4.44
CA GLY A 156 -20.43 -0.53 5.35
C GLY A 156 -21.87 -0.62 4.84
N ASP A 157 -22.17 -0.01 3.71
CA ASP A 157 -23.46 0.04 3.04
C ASP A 157 -23.59 -1.01 1.92
N SER A 158 -22.74 -2.04 1.92
CA SER A 158 -22.84 -3.20 1.02
C SER A 158 -24.03 -4.11 1.41
N TYR A 159 -24.69 -4.74 0.43
CA TYR A 159 -25.97 -5.44 0.63
C TYR A 159 -26.23 -6.52 -0.43
N SER A 160 -27.18 -7.41 -0.19
CA SER A 160 -27.69 -8.35 -1.19
C SER A 160 -29.06 -7.92 -1.72
N ILE A 161 -29.40 -8.36 -2.93
CA ILE A 161 -30.68 -8.12 -3.59
C ILE A 161 -31.22 -9.44 -4.13
N VAL A 162 -32.47 -9.78 -3.82
CA VAL A 162 -33.11 -11.01 -4.34
C VAL A 162 -33.57 -10.84 -5.80
N PRO A 163 -33.81 -11.93 -6.55
CA PRO A 163 -34.29 -11.85 -7.93
C PRO A 163 -35.53 -10.97 -8.08
N GLY A 164 -35.52 -10.04 -9.05
CA GLY A 164 -36.64 -9.15 -9.37
C GLY A 164 -36.82 -7.95 -8.44
N GLU A 165 -36.03 -7.84 -7.37
CA GLU A 165 -36.07 -6.68 -6.47
C GLU A 165 -35.33 -5.48 -7.08
N THR A 166 -35.91 -4.28 -6.90
CA THR A 166 -35.25 -3.00 -7.18
C THR A 166 -35.08 -2.24 -5.89
N ARG A 167 -33.86 -1.75 -5.65
CA ARG A 167 -33.53 -0.98 -4.45
C ARG A 167 -32.93 0.35 -4.84
N THR A 168 -33.56 1.43 -4.39
CA THR A 168 -32.96 2.77 -4.41
C THR A 168 -32.16 2.95 -3.13
N ILE A 169 -30.88 3.30 -3.27
CA ILE A 169 -30.04 3.57 -2.12
C ILE A 169 -29.45 4.96 -2.25
N SER A 170 -29.69 5.74 -1.21
CA SER A 170 -29.03 7.01 -1.00
C SER A 170 -27.92 6.81 0.01
N PHE A 171 -26.71 7.21 -0.34
CA PHE A 171 -25.56 7.17 0.54
C PHE A 171 -24.81 8.50 0.48
N THR A 172 -24.18 8.83 1.60
CA THR A 172 -23.32 10.00 1.69
C THR A 172 -21.89 9.54 1.42
N VAL A 173 -21.32 9.95 0.30
CA VAL A 173 -19.89 9.82 0.08
C VAL A 173 -19.23 10.97 0.79
N THR A 174 -18.60 10.67 1.92
CA THR A 174 -17.64 11.59 2.52
C THR A 174 -16.32 11.41 1.77
N SER A 175 -16.01 12.37 0.90
CA SER A 175 -14.70 12.49 0.28
C SER A 175 -13.90 13.52 1.07
N GLY A 176 -12.65 13.20 1.37
CA GLY A 176 -11.77 14.08 2.15
C GLY A 176 -11.52 13.63 3.58
N LYS A 177 -11.01 14.59 4.35
CA LYS A 177 -10.27 14.46 5.61
C LYS A 177 -11.02 13.70 6.72
N GLN A 178 -10.40 12.65 7.26
CA GLN A 178 -10.65 12.16 8.61
C GLN A 178 -9.37 12.33 9.44
N GLU A 179 -9.35 13.36 10.30
CA GLU A 179 -8.26 13.57 11.26
C GLU A 179 -8.28 12.47 12.30
N THR A 180 -7.17 11.75 12.44
CA THR A 180 -6.91 10.99 13.66
C THR A 180 -5.64 11.50 14.33
N SER A 181 -5.84 11.97 15.57
CA SER A 181 -4.91 12.23 16.68
C SER A 181 -3.97 13.44 16.74
N SER A 182 -3.85 14.30 15.72
CA SER A 182 -2.83 15.38 15.79
C SER A 182 -3.41 16.76 15.52
N GLU A 183 -3.13 17.71 16.41
CA GLU A 183 -3.46 19.13 16.22
C GLU A 183 -2.82 19.66 14.94
N GLN A 184 -3.57 20.45 14.16
CA GLN A 184 -3.09 21.08 12.92
C GLN A 184 -1.74 21.80 13.13
N ALA A 185 -1.51 22.37 14.31
CA ALA A 185 -0.25 23.00 14.69
C ALA A 185 0.95 22.04 14.63
N THR A 186 0.78 20.79 15.07
CA THR A 186 1.83 19.76 15.07
C THR A 186 2.19 19.32 13.66
N VAL A 187 1.18 19.16 12.79
CA VAL A 187 1.40 18.81 11.39
C VAL A 187 1.98 20.00 10.61
N ALA A 188 1.49 21.21 10.86
CA ALA A 188 2.03 22.41 10.24
C ALA A 188 3.51 22.62 10.62
N ALA A 189 3.84 22.47 11.90
CA ALA A 189 5.21 22.56 12.39
C ALA A 189 6.11 21.47 11.79
N SER A 190 5.62 20.24 11.62
CA SER A 190 6.41 19.13 11.07
C SER A 190 6.74 19.26 9.59
N VAL A 191 6.00 20.10 8.85
CA VAL A 191 6.27 20.46 7.45
C VAL A 191 6.85 21.87 7.28
N GLY A 192 7.25 22.53 8.39
CA GLY A 192 7.89 23.85 8.37
C GLY A 192 6.94 25.04 8.12
N THR A 193 5.64 24.85 8.31
CA THR A 193 4.61 25.88 8.12
C THR A 193 4.08 26.40 9.44
N SER A 194 3.66 27.66 9.50
CA SER A 194 3.09 28.24 10.72
C SER A 194 1.71 27.62 11.01
N ALA A 195 1.43 27.34 12.28
CA ALA A 195 0.17 26.75 12.74
C ALA A 195 -1.10 27.54 12.34
N GLY A 196 -0.95 28.80 11.92
CA GLY A 196 -2.05 29.66 11.44
C GLY A 196 -2.23 29.69 9.91
N GLY A 197 -1.41 29.00 9.12
CA GLY A 197 -1.38 29.10 7.65
C GLY A 197 -2.43 28.27 6.89
N GLY A 198 -3.31 27.53 7.59
CA GLY A 198 -4.23 26.59 6.96
C GLY A 198 -3.52 25.37 6.35
N TRP A 199 -4.28 24.49 5.69
CA TRP A 199 -3.76 23.25 5.10
C TRP A 199 -3.14 23.43 3.71
N GLY A 200 -3.34 24.58 3.08
CA GLY A 200 -2.77 24.90 1.76
C GLY A 200 -1.24 24.80 1.73
N PRO A 201 -0.51 25.48 2.63
CA PRO A 201 0.94 25.37 2.73
C PRO A 201 1.41 23.95 3.07
N VAL A 202 0.71 23.23 3.95
CA VAL A 202 1.03 21.83 4.28
C VAL A 202 0.91 20.93 3.06
N SER A 203 -0.19 21.07 2.32
CA SER A 203 -0.46 20.35 1.07
C SER A 203 0.60 20.62 0.01
N ALA A 204 1.03 21.88 -0.11
CA ALA A 204 2.07 22.29 -1.04
C ALA A 204 3.43 21.70 -0.66
N SER A 205 3.83 21.74 0.61
CA SER A 205 5.08 21.16 1.10
C SER A 205 5.11 19.63 0.94
N VAL A 206 4.01 18.95 1.28
CA VAL A 206 3.89 17.50 1.10
C VAL A 206 3.89 17.15 -0.39
N SER A 207 3.11 17.85 -1.22
CA SER A 207 3.11 17.64 -2.68
C SER A 207 4.50 17.90 -3.27
N ALA A 208 5.21 18.94 -2.85
CA ALA A 208 6.55 19.23 -3.32
C ALA A 208 7.53 18.12 -2.92
N SER A 209 7.48 17.65 -1.67
CA SER A 209 8.31 16.54 -1.17
C SER A 209 8.05 15.24 -1.94
N LEU A 210 6.77 14.90 -2.16
CA LEU A 210 6.38 13.72 -2.92
C LEU A 210 6.76 13.85 -4.41
N ASN A 211 6.56 15.01 -5.03
CA ASN A 211 6.95 15.26 -6.42
C ASN A 211 8.46 15.24 -6.65
N MET A 212 9.23 15.73 -5.68
CA MET A 212 10.70 15.69 -5.76
C MET A 212 11.24 14.26 -5.71
N SER A 213 10.47 13.37 -5.08
CA SER A 213 10.85 11.98 -4.83
C SER A 213 10.22 11.02 -5.84
N ALA A 214 9.07 11.34 -6.42
CA ALA A 214 8.29 10.45 -7.28
C ALA A 214 8.67 10.55 -8.76
N SER A 215 8.52 9.43 -9.47
CA SER A 215 8.58 9.34 -10.94
C SER A 215 7.32 9.89 -11.63
N VAL A 216 6.22 10.03 -10.88
CA VAL A 216 4.91 10.49 -11.37
C VAL A 216 4.44 11.69 -10.55
N PHE A 217 3.80 12.66 -11.20
CA PHE A 217 3.25 13.84 -10.54
C PHE A 217 2.23 13.47 -9.44
N GLN A 218 2.52 13.91 -8.22
CA GLN A 218 1.72 13.73 -7.00
C GLN A 218 1.08 15.07 -6.64
N GLN A 219 -0.24 15.17 -6.71
CA GLN A 219 -0.98 16.28 -6.12
C GLN A 219 -1.68 15.79 -4.86
N VAL A 220 -1.24 16.31 -3.71
CA VAL A 220 -1.94 16.13 -2.45
C VAL A 220 -2.64 17.43 -2.13
N THR A 221 -3.98 17.43 -2.18
CA THR A 221 -4.77 18.57 -1.75
C THR A 221 -5.44 18.20 -0.43
N ILE A 222 -4.93 18.74 0.67
CA ILE A 222 -5.54 18.61 1.99
C ILE A 222 -6.54 19.76 2.12
N THR A 223 -7.74 19.60 1.56
CA THR A 223 -8.85 20.56 1.69
C THR A 223 -10.10 19.91 2.28
N GLU A 224 -11.05 20.76 2.64
CA GLU A 224 -12.28 20.49 3.41
C GLU A 224 -13.02 19.20 3.03
N GLN A 225 -13.65 18.59 4.04
CA GLN A 225 -14.54 17.44 3.90
C GLN A 225 -15.68 17.78 2.93
N THR A 226 -15.72 17.09 1.79
CA THR A 226 -16.81 17.24 0.82
C THR A 226 -17.75 16.05 0.98
N SER A 227 -18.94 16.31 1.51
CA SER A 227 -20.02 15.32 1.60
C SER A 227 -20.89 15.41 0.35
N THR A 228 -20.84 14.39 -0.50
CA THR A 228 -21.71 14.30 -1.67
C THR A 228 -22.82 13.27 -1.41
N TYR A 229 -24.06 13.64 -1.69
CA TYR A 229 -25.18 12.70 -1.66
C TYR A 229 -25.30 12.03 -3.02
N VAL A 230 -25.15 10.70 -3.05
CA VAL A 230 -25.34 9.89 -4.24
C VAL A 230 -26.57 9.02 -4.04
N SER A 231 -27.47 9.00 -5.03
CA SER A 231 -28.65 8.13 -5.05
C SER A 231 -28.54 7.22 -6.26
N ASP A 232 -28.32 5.94 -6.02
CA ASP A 232 -28.23 4.91 -7.06
C ASP A 232 -29.41 3.96 -6.96
N VAL A 233 -29.93 3.55 -8.12
CA VAL A 233 -30.97 2.54 -8.23
C VAL A 233 -30.33 1.26 -8.76
N VAL A 234 -30.40 0.18 -7.98
CA VAL A 234 -29.90 -1.13 -8.38
C VAL A 234 -31.06 -2.11 -8.49
N THR A 235 -31.20 -2.74 -9.65
CA THR A 235 -32.23 -3.76 -9.93
C THR A 235 -31.56 -5.10 -10.19
N ASN A 236 -31.99 -6.14 -9.48
CA ASN A 236 -31.57 -7.50 -9.77
C ASN A 236 -32.45 -8.13 -10.85
N ASN A 237 -32.02 -8.03 -12.10
CA ASN A 237 -32.68 -8.67 -13.24
C ASN A 237 -32.32 -10.17 -13.41
N SER A 238 -31.45 -10.70 -12.55
CA SER A 238 -31.04 -12.11 -12.63
C SER A 238 -32.05 -13.03 -11.95
N LYS A 239 -31.92 -14.34 -12.18
CA LYS A 239 -32.75 -15.38 -11.54
C LYS A 239 -32.23 -15.82 -10.17
N VAL A 240 -31.12 -15.24 -9.72
CA VAL A 240 -30.39 -15.63 -8.51
C VAL A 240 -30.11 -14.40 -7.64
N PRO A 241 -29.93 -14.54 -6.32
CA PRO A 241 -29.58 -13.40 -5.49
C PRO A 241 -28.21 -12.85 -5.90
N ILE A 242 -28.09 -11.52 -5.94
CA ILE A 242 -26.82 -10.84 -6.19
C ILE A 242 -26.32 -10.18 -4.91
N LEU A 243 -25.00 -10.12 -4.77
CA LEU A 243 -24.32 -9.34 -3.75
C LEU A 243 -23.80 -8.05 -4.38
N VAL A 244 -24.12 -6.92 -3.77
CA VAL A 244 -23.65 -5.59 -4.18
C VAL A 244 -22.63 -5.11 -3.14
N LEU A 245 -21.37 -5.07 -3.55
CA LEU A 245 -20.28 -4.54 -2.73
C LEU A 245 -19.87 -3.15 -3.22
N ARG A 246 -19.63 -2.27 -2.25
CA ARG A 246 -19.22 -0.89 -2.51
C ARG A 246 -17.81 -0.68 -2.05
N TRP A 247 -16.98 -0.16 -2.94
CA TRP A 247 -15.55 0.00 -2.73
C TRP A 247 -15.15 1.44 -2.92
N GLN A 248 -14.29 1.94 -2.04
CA GLN A 248 -13.70 3.27 -2.20
C GLN A 248 -12.20 3.12 -2.16
N MET A 249 -11.49 3.75 -3.08
CA MET A 249 -10.04 3.87 -2.93
C MET A 249 -9.78 4.90 -1.83
N VAL A 250 -9.02 4.50 -0.82
CA VAL A 250 -8.62 5.36 0.29
C VAL A 250 -7.15 5.65 0.13
N ASP A 251 -6.82 6.94 0.14
CA ASP A 251 -5.47 7.49 0.20
C ASP A 251 -5.16 7.85 1.66
N VAL A 252 -4.01 7.42 2.16
CA VAL A 252 -3.55 7.64 3.53
C VAL A 252 -2.15 8.26 3.47
N LEU A 253 -2.07 9.52 3.86
CA LEU A 253 -0.81 10.22 4.05
C LEU A 253 -0.43 10.16 5.50
N THR A 254 0.77 9.68 5.80
CA THR A 254 1.28 9.64 7.17
C THR A 254 2.62 10.35 7.24
N ILE A 255 2.71 11.30 8.15
CA ILE A 255 3.96 12.00 8.46
C ILE A 255 4.58 11.30 9.67
N PHE A 256 5.85 10.95 9.56
CA PHE A 256 6.60 10.27 10.60
C PHE A 256 7.75 11.14 11.09
N THR A 257 8.07 10.96 12.37
CA THR A 257 9.37 11.33 12.89
C THR A 257 10.46 10.49 12.23
N LEU A 258 11.71 10.92 12.31
CA LEU A 258 12.86 10.11 11.87
C LEU A 258 12.91 8.72 12.51
N THR A 259 12.43 8.58 13.75
CA THR A 259 12.39 7.30 14.47
C THR A 259 11.28 6.36 13.99
N GLY A 260 10.50 6.78 12.99
CA GLY A 260 9.38 6.03 12.44
C GLY A 260 8.10 6.10 13.27
N THR A 261 7.99 7.07 14.17
CA THR A 261 6.78 7.30 14.97
C THR A 261 5.82 8.17 14.17
N PRO A 262 4.54 7.77 13.98
CA PRO A 262 3.58 8.59 13.26
C PRO A 262 3.28 9.87 14.04
N MET A 263 3.49 11.03 13.41
CA MET A 263 3.18 12.35 13.96
C MET A 263 1.78 12.81 13.60
N GLY A 264 1.24 12.32 12.49
CA GLY A 264 -0.09 12.68 12.00
C GLY A 264 -0.42 11.89 10.75
N THR A 265 -1.72 11.64 10.57
CA THR A 265 -2.24 10.96 9.39
C THR A 265 -3.42 11.73 8.82
N VAL A 266 -3.49 11.75 7.50
CA VAL A 266 -4.60 12.33 6.74
C VAL A 266 -5.07 11.24 5.79
N SER A 267 -6.31 10.79 5.98
CA SER A 267 -6.98 9.91 5.03
C SER A 267 -7.97 10.69 4.17
N SER A 268 -8.08 10.29 2.90
CA SER A 268 -9.05 10.82 1.94
C SER A 268 -9.58 9.68 1.08
N GLY A 269 -10.90 9.57 0.97
CA GLY A 269 -11.55 8.61 0.07
C GLY A 269 -11.84 9.18 -1.30
N SER A 270 -11.75 8.35 -2.35
CA SER A 270 -12.12 8.67 -3.73
C SER A 270 -13.63 8.49 -3.99
N VAL A 271 -14.03 8.48 -5.27
CA VAL A 271 -15.36 8.03 -5.70
C VAL A 271 -15.59 6.57 -5.28
N VAL A 272 -16.82 6.26 -4.86
CA VAL A 272 -17.27 4.90 -4.52
C VAL A 272 -17.65 4.15 -5.81
N ILE A 273 -17.09 2.96 -5.97
CA ILE A 273 -17.37 2.02 -7.05
C ILE A 273 -18.33 0.96 -6.54
N VAL A 274 -19.44 0.75 -7.25
CA VAL A 274 -20.44 -0.27 -6.95
C VAL A 274 -20.21 -1.48 -7.85
N GLN A 275 -19.97 -2.65 -7.28
CA GLN A 275 -19.86 -3.91 -8.02
C GLN A 275 -20.93 -4.91 -7.60
N SER A 276 -21.53 -5.59 -8.58
CA SER A 276 -22.55 -6.62 -8.36
C SER A 276 -21.98 -8.00 -8.72
N TYR A 277 -22.18 -8.98 -7.85
CA TYR A 277 -21.70 -10.34 -8.00
C TYR A 277 -22.86 -11.32 -7.93
N ASP A 278 -22.90 -12.25 -8.89
CA ASP A 278 -23.80 -13.39 -8.87
C ASP A 278 -23.27 -14.44 -7.87
N LEU A 279 -24.06 -14.77 -6.85
CA LEU A 279 -23.66 -15.74 -5.83
C LEU A 279 -23.47 -17.17 -6.38
N SER A 280 -24.13 -17.52 -7.48
CA SER A 280 -23.99 -18.83 -8.13
C SER A 280 -22.73 -18.95 -8.98
N GLY A 281 -22.14 -17.82 -9.38
CA GLY A 281 -20.94 -17.73 -10.21
C GLY A 281 -19.65 -17.44 -9.45
N LEU A 282 -19.67 -17.48 -8.11
CA LEU A 282 -18.48 -17.19 -7.30
C LEU A 282 -17.38 -18.23 -7.56
N ALA A 283 -16.15 -17.73 -7.78
CA ALA A 283 -15.00 -18.59 -7.98
C ALA A 283 -14.76 -19.49 -6.75
N SER A 284 -14.51 -20.78 -6.99
CA SER A 284 -13.91 -21.65 -5.98
C SER A 284 -12.50 -21.13 -5.67
N GLN A 285 -12.15 -21.04 -4.39
CA GLN A 285 -10.87 -20.49 -3.94
C GLN A 285 -9.70 -21.11 -4.75
N VAL A 286 -8.81 -20.27 -5.28
CA VAL A 286 -7.54 -20.77 -5.85
C VAL A 286 -6.82 -21.49 -4.72
N ALA A 287 -6.58 -22.79 -4.91
CA ALA A 287 -6.03 -23.67 -3.90
C ALA A 287 -4.75 -23.05 -3.31
N ARG A 288 -4.71 -22.95 -1.97
CA ARG A 288 -3.47 -22.68 -1.24
C ARG A 288 -2.46 -23.75 -1.69
N PRO A 289 -1.29 -23.40 -2.25
CA PRO A 289 -0.35 -24.42 -2.73
C PRO A 289 0.07 -25.32 -1.57
N LEU A 290 0.06 -26.63 -1.81
CA LEU A 290 0.56 -27.63 -0.88
C LEU A 290 2.02 -27.35 -0.56
N SER A 291 2.39 -27.52 0.72
CA SER A 291 3.72 -27.27 1.27
C SER A 291 4.79 -28.11 0.56
N VAL A 292 5.48 -27.51 -0.41
CA VAL A 292 6.68 -28.11 -1.00
C VAL A 292 7.83 -27.97 -0.01
N ARG A 293 8.42 -29.09 0.38
CA ARG A 293 9.57 -29.15 1.29
C ARG A 293 10.77 -28.46 0.64
N ARG A 294 11.16 -27.29 1.15
CA ARG A 294 12.33 -26.53 0.67
C ARG A 294 13.58 -26.73 1.53
N SER A 295 14.72 -26.53 0.86
CA SER A 295 16.06 -26.27 1.40
C SER A 295 16.04 -25.24 2.54
N PRO A 296 17.08 -25.20 3.41
CA PRO A 296 17.11 -24.28 4.53
C PRO A 296 16.84 -22.85 4.06
N PRO A 297 16.01 -22.10 4.79
CA PRO A 297 15.57 -20.80 4.34
C PRO A 297 16.76 -19.83 4.17
N PRO A 298 16.65 -18.87 3.24
CA PRO A 298 17.63 -17.80 3.14
C PRO A 298 17.74 -17.06 4.48
N LYS A 299 18.92 -16.56 4.77
CA LYS A 299 19.21 -15.83 6.00
C LYS A 299 19.73 -14.46 5.64
N LEU A 300 19.25 -13.45 6.35
CA LEU A 300 19.85 -12.12 6.33
C LEU A 300 21.22 -12.21 6.99
N GLY A 301 22.27 -11.78 6.31
CA GLY A 301 23.59 -11.61 6.91
C GLY A 301 23.58 -10.43 7.87
N LYS A 302 24.49 -10.43 8.85
CA LYS A 302 24.72 -9.25 9.68
C LYS A 302 25.55 -8.26 8.86
N SER A 303 25.07 -7.03 8.73
CA SER A 303 25.91 -5.90 8.30
C SER A 303 27.10 -5.81 9.28
N ALA A 304 28.31 -5.82 8.74
CA ALA A 304 29.55 -5.70 9.51
C ALA A 304 29.73 -4.27 10.04
#